data_AF-A0A936PYB5-F1
#
_entry.id   AF-A0A936PYB5-F1
#
_cell.length_a   1.000
_cell.length_b   1.000
_cell.length_c   1.000
_cell.angle_alpha   90.00
_cell.angle_beta   90.00
_cell.angle_gamma   90.00
#
_symmetry.space_group_name_H-M   'P 1'
#
loop_
_entity.id
_entity.type
_entity.pdbx_description
1 polymer ?
#
loop_
_entity_poly.entity_id
_entity_poly.type
_entity_poly.pdbx_seq_one_letter_code
_entity_poly.pdbx_strand_id
1 'polypeptide(L)'
;MITVTDDRGLELSFAAPPRRVVSLVPSTTETLFALGAGEAVVGVTRFCVHPAERLEGLPRVGGTKDLLLDRLLSAQARPGDRQR
;
A
#
# COMPACT_ATOMS: atom_id res chain seq x y z
N MET A 1 12.12 -15.60 6.47
CA MET A 1 12.06 -14.41 7.34
C MET A 1 12.95 -13.35 6.72
N ILE A 2 12.42 -12.14 6.52
CA ILE A 2 13.09 -10.99 5.91
C ILE A 2 13.01 -9.86 6.93
N THR A 3 14.15 -9.27 7.26
CA THR A 3 14.25 -8.15 8.18
C THR A 3 14.74 -6.93 7.42
N VAL A 4 14.05 -5.80 7.60
CA VAL A 4 14.40 -4.51 6.98
C VAL A 4 14.28 -3.40 8.01
N THR A 5 15.10 -2.37 7.87
CA THR A 5 15.03 -1.17 8.69
C THR A 5 14.42 -0.04 7.87
N ASP A 6 13.40 0.62 8.39
CA ASP A 6 12.79 1.79 7.71
C ASP A 6 13.65 3.07 7.89
N ASP A 7 13.25 4.15 7.24
CA ASP A 7 13.92 5.45 7.28
C ASP A 7 13.88 6.13 8.66
N ARG A 8 13.03 5.64 9.57
CA ARG A 8 12.95 6.08 10.97
C ARG A 8 13.81 5.21 11.90
N GLY A 9 14.51 4.22 11.36
CA GLY A 9 15.32 3.28 12.14
C GLY A 9 14.51 2.14 12.78
N LEU A 10 13.25 1.95 12.41
CA LEU A 10 12.43 0.87 12.93
C LEU A 10 12.75 -0.43 12.20
N GLU A 11 13.05 -1.49 12.97
CA GLU A 11 13.25 -2.82 12.43
C GLU A 11 11.89 -3.53 12.22
N LEU A 12 11.65 -4.00 11.00
CA LEU A 12 10.44 -4.70 10.59
C LEU A 12 10.80 -6.11 10.13
N SER A 13 10.13 -7.10 10.70
CA SER A 13 10.33 -8.52 10.38
C SER A 13 9.11 -9.09 9.66
N PHE A 14 9.34 -9.70 8.50
CA PHE A 14 8.31 -10.34 7.67
C PHE A 14 8.61 -11.83 7.51
N ALA A 15 7.60 -12.68 7.67
CA ALA A 15 7.77 -14.12 7.43
C ALA A 15 8.14 -14.43 5.96
N ALA A 16 7.54 -13.67 5.04
CA ALA A 16 7.72 -13.73 3.59
C ALA A 16 7.55 -12.33 2.97
N PRO A 17 7.94 -12.09 1.70
CA PRO A 17 7.73 -10.80 1.04
C PRO A 17 6.27 -10.34 1.09
N PRO A 18 5.98 -9.07 1.46
CA PRO A 18 4.63 -8.53 1.44
C PRO A 18 4.01 -8.61 0.05
N ARG A 19 2.76 -9.06 -0.04
CA ARG A 19 2.01 -9.18 -1.31
C ARG A 19 0.83 -8.21 -1.42
N ARG A 20 0.59 -7.40 -0.38
CA ARG A 20 -0.47 -6.40 -0.30
C ARG A 20 0.10 -5.15 0.34
N VAL A 21 0.02 -4.02 -0.37
CA VAL A 21 0.63 -2.74 0.01
C VAL A 21 -0.39 -1.63 -0.23
N VAL A 22 -0.59 -0.79 0.78
CA VAL A 22 -1.32 0.48 0.63
C VAL A 22 -0.27 1.55 0.61
N SER A 23 -0.12 2.23 -0.52
CA SER A 23 0.87 3.29 -0.68
C SER A 23 0.25 4.64 -0.35
N LEU A 24 0.82 5.33 0.64
CA LEU A 24 0.29 6.62 1.10
C LEU A 24 0.96 7.82 0.43
N VAL A 25 2.01 7.59 -0.36
CA VAL A 25 2.88 8.63 -0.92
C VAL A 25 2.92 8.50 -2.45
N PRO A 26 2.65 9.57 -3.23
CA PRO A 26 2.66 9.50 -4.69
C PRO A 26 3.99 9.00 -5.27
N SER A 27 5.12 9.58 -4.84
CA SER A 27 6.46 9.19 -5.34
C SER A 27 6.82 7.73 -5.04
N THR A 28 6.46 7.22 -3.87
CA THR A 28 6.64 5.80 -3.52
C THR A 28 5.76 4.91 -4.37
N THR A 29 4.52 5.33 -4.66
CA THR A 29 3.60 4.59 -5.54
C THR A 29 4.19 4.43 -6.93
N GLU A 30 4.66 5.53 -7.54
CA GLU A 30 5.30 5.51 -8.85
C GLU A 30 6.54 4.61 -8.87
N THR A 31 7.37 4.71 -7.83
CA THR A 31 8.55 3.84 -7.67
C THR A 31 8.17 2.36 -7.64
N LEU A 32 7.12 1.98 -6.93
CA LEU A 32 6.65 0.58 -6.88
C LEU A 32 6.23 0.07 -8.26
N PHE A 33 5.51 0.88 -9.05
CA PHE A 33 5.14 0.51 -10.41
C PHE A 33 6.36 0.42 -11.34
N ALA A 34 7.30 1.37 -11.24
CA ALA A 34 8.52 1.40 -12.04
C ALA A 34 9.42 0.17 -11.78
N LEU A 35 9.46 -0.32 -10.54
CA LEU A 35 10.21 -1.51 -10.14
C LEU A 35 9.48 -2.84 -10.46
N GLY A 36 8.28 -2.80 -11.06
CA GLY A 36 7.49 -4.00 -11.35
C GLY A 36 6.75 -4.58 -10.13
N ALA A 37 6.77 -3.90 -8.98
CA ALA A 37 6.08 -4.31 -7.75
C ALA A 37 4.63 -3.80 -7.66
N GLY A 38 4.14 -3.13 -8.71
CA GLY A 38 2.81 -2.51 -8.73
C GLY A 38 1.64 -3.46 -8.47
N GLU A 39 1.76 -4.75 -8.80
CA GLU A 39 0.71 -5.75 -8.56
C GLU A 39 0.43 -5.98 -7.07
N ALA A 40 1.39 -5.69 -6.18
CA ALA A 40 1.18 -5.76 -4.75
C ALA A 40 0.39 -4.55 -4.20
N VAL A 41 0.20 -3.49 -4.99
CA VAL A 41 -0.49 -2.28 -4.54
C VAL A 41 -2.01 -2.51 -4.56
N VAL A 42 -2.62 -2.50 -3.38
CA VAL A 42 -4.06 -2.76 -3.19
C VAL A 42 -4.85 -1.52 -2.76
N GLY A 43 -4.19 -0.38 -2.62
CA GLY A 43 -4.85 0.90 -2.32
C GLY A 43 -3.86 2.06 -2.29
N VAL A 44 -4.37 3.25 -2.62
CA VAL A 44 -3.57 4.44 -2.78
C VAL A 44 -4.30 5.68 -2.28
N THR A 45 -3.60 6.79 -2.07
CA THR A 45 -4.28 8.07 -1.78
C THR A 45 -4.89 8.68 -3.05
N ARG A 46 -5.75 9.69 -2.86
CA ARG A 46 -6.28 10.51 -3.97
C ARG A 46 -5.20 11.30 -4.71
N PHE A 47 -4.03 11.49 -4.10
CA PHE A 47 -2.92 12.24 -4.68
C PHE A 47 -2.02 11.38 -5.58
N CYS A 48 -2.15 10.05 -5.51
CA CYS A 48 -1.43 9.16 -6.42
C CYS A 48 -2.18 9.15 -7.76
N VAL A 49 -1.62 9.79 -8.79
CA VAL A 49 -2.27 9.94 -10.10
C VAL A 49 -1.51 9.26 -11.24
N HIS A 50 -0.28 8.79 -10.99
CA HIS A 50 0.55 8.09 -11.97
C HIS A 50 1.02 6.72 -11.46
N PRO A 51 1.17 5.73 -12.36
CA PRO A 51 0.67 5.69 -13.73
C PRO A 51 -0.85 5.49 -13.77
N ALA A 52 -1.59 6.35 -14.49
CA ALA A 52 -3.05 6.48 -14.35
C ALA A 52 -3.80 5.17 -14.64
N GLU A 53 -3.42 4.49 -15.70
CA GLU A 53 -3.99 3.22 -16.16
C GLU A 53 -3.75 2.07 -15.17
N ARG A 54 -2.65 2.12 -14.42
CA ARG A 54 -2.30 1.10 -13.42
C ARG A 54 -2.97 1.34 -12.07
N LEU A 55 -3.46 2.56 -11.85
CA LEU A 55 -4.18 2.95 -10.64
C LEU A 55 -5.70 2.83 -10.79
N GLU A 56 -6.18 2.49 -12.00
CA GLU A 56 -7.60 2.29 -12.27
C GLU A 56 -8.15 1.13 -11.43
N GLY A 57 -9.31 1.33 -10.80
CA GLY A 57 -9.93 0.35 -9.92
C GLY A 57 -9.34 0.24 -8.51
N LEU A 58 -8.17 0.84 -8.23
CA LEU A 58 -7.61 0.80 -6.88
C LEU A 58 -8.40 1.70 -5.91
N PRO A 59 -8.71 1.22 -4.68
CA PRO A 59 -9.45 2.00 -3.70
C PRO A 59 -8.64 3.21 -3.25
N ARG A 60 -9.35 4.35 -3.15
CA ARG A 60 -8.80 5.60 -2.63
C ARG A 60 -9.03 5.69 -1.13
N VAL A 61 -7.93 5.65 -0.36
CA VAL A 61 -7.95 5.59 1.11
C VAL A 61 -7.88 6.96 1.78
N GLY A 62 -8.30 8.01 1.07
CA GLY A 62 -8.22 9.40 1.54
C GLY A 62 -6.95 10.11 1.06
N GLY A 63 -6.46 11.05 1.85
CA GLY A 63 -5.26 11.85 1.57
C GLY A 63 -4.23 11.72 2.67
N THR A 64 -3.10 12.43 2.54
CA THR A 64 -1.96 12.30 3.46
C THR A 64 -2.25 12.79 4.88
N LYS A 65 -3.20 13.71 5.06
CA LYS A 65 -3.59 14.27 6.37
C LYS A 65 -5.02 13.89 6.79
N ASP A 66 -5.77 13.27 5.90
CA ASP A 66 -7.18 12.90 6.03
C ASP A 66 -7.39 11.48 5.50
N LEU A 67 -6.76 10.53 6.18
CA LEU A 67 -6.85 9.11 5.87
C LEU A 67 -8.22 8.55 6.28
N LEU A 68 -8.84 7.78 5.39
CA LEU A 68 -10.08 7.07 5.66
C LEU A 68 -9.73 5.67 6.16
N LEU A 69 -9.60 5.53 7.48
CA LEU A 69 -9.09 4.32 8.13
C LEU A 69 -9.87 3.06 7.73
N ASP A 70 -11.21 3.12 7.70
CA ASP A 70 -12.04 1.98 7.33
C ASP A 70 -11.75 1.48 5.90
N ARG A 71 -11.48 2.41 4.99
CA ARG A 71 -11.11 2.08 3.60
C ARG A 71 -9.71 1.48 3.53
N LEU A 72 -8.77 2.00 4.32
CA LEU A 72 -7.42 1.44 4.40
C LEU A 72 -7.45 0.01 4.92
N LEU A 73 -8.14 -0.23 6.03
CA LEU A 73 -8.27 -1.56 6.62
C LEU A 73 -8.98 -2.52 5.68
N SER A 74 -10.05 -2.08 5.02
CA SER A 74 -10.76 -2.87 4.01
C SER A 74 -9.88 -3.22 2.82
N ALA A 75 -9.05 -2.28 2.35
CA ALA A 75 -8.11 -2.53 1.26
C ALA A 75 -6.99 -3.49 1.69
N GLN A 76 -6.58 -3.48 2.96
CA GLN A 76 -5.53 -4.37 3.46
C GLN A 76 -6.00 -5.76 3.87
N ALA A 77 -7.27 -5.92 4.23
CA ALA A 77 -7.83 -7.17 4.72
C ALA A 77 -7.54 -8.37 3.79
N ARG A 78 -7.05 -9.47 4.37
CA ARG A 78 -6.88 -10.74 3.69
C ARG A 78 -8.22 -11.47 3.56
N PRO A 79 -8.39 -12.33 2.53
CA PRO A 79 -9.48 -13.30 2.52
C PRO A 79 -9.41 -14.14 3.81
N GLY A 80 -10.36 -13.96 4.73
CA GLY A 80 -10.39 -14.60 6.05
C GLY A 80 -10.22 -13.65 7.26
N ASP A 81 -9.87 -12.39 7.06
CA ASP A 81 -9.71 -11.43 8.18
C ASP A 81 -11.05 -10.90 8.75
N ARG A 82 -12.20 -11.22 8.13
CA ARG A 82 -13.54 -10.70 8.50
C ARG A 82 -14.19 -11.34 9.75
N GLN A 83 -13.46 -12.09 10.57
CA GLN A 83 -14.04 -12.90 11.66
C GLN A 83 -13.35 -12.79 13.03
N ARG A 84 -12.68 -11.67 13.34
CA ARG A 84 -12.21 -11.39 14.70
C ARG A 84 -12.60 -10.01 15.19
#